data_AF-A0A257PYM6-F1
#
_entry.id   AF-A0A257PYM6-F1
#
_cell.length_a   1.000
_cell.length_b   1.000
_cell.length_c   1.000
_cell.angle_alpha   90.00
_cell.angle_beta   90.00
_cell.angle_gamma   90.00
#
_symmetry.space_group_name_H-M   'P 1'
#
loop_
_entity.id
_entity.type
_entity.pdbx_description
1 polymer ?
#
loop_
_entity_poly.entity_id
_entity_poly.type
_entity_poly.pdbx_seq_one_letter_code
_entity_poly.pdbx_strand_id
1 'polypeptide(L)'
;SVICLVGSLSGVSRAQFNHLPADGLRSIVIPPDTLRAGPLAEAWVRQNAAIGEALAAAQDIAILIGAGAHPDPAEGLVLCRALAQMIAPHMARAGGLIATGGETARAVLLALDAPALRLVGQVESGVPRSEIAGGPHAGLPVITKAGGFGAPDTLAHCRAVLRADPATAPLRVRI
;
A
#
# COMPACT_ATOMS: atom_id res chain seq x y z
N SER A 1 -3.86 -11.09 -3.95
CA SER A 1 -3.53 -10.57 -2.61
C SER A 1 -3.74 -9.07 -2.53
N VAL A 2 -4.04 -8.54 -1.35
CA VAL A 2 -4.03 -7.09 -1.07
C VAL A 2 -2.62 -6.66 -0.65
N ILE A 3 -2.17 -5.53 -1.18
CA ILE A 3 -0.88 -4.90 -0.81
C ILE A 3 -1.17 -3.59 -0.09
N CYS A 4 -0.75 -3.46 1.16
CA CYS A 4 -0.87 -2.25 1.96
C CYS A 4 0.49 -1.60 2.18
N LEU A 5 0.64 -0.33 1.80
CA LEU A 5 1.88 0.44 1.90
C LEU A 5 1.71 1.59 2.89
N VAL A 6 2.53 1.57 3.93
CA VAL A 6 2.57 2.56 5.00
C VAL A 6 3.92 3.28 4.97
N GLY A 7 4.01 4.34 4.15
CA GLY A 7 5.18 5.21 4.10
C GLY A 7 5.07 6.47 4.97
N SER A 8 3.88 6.78 5.49
CA SER A 8 3.68 7.90 6.40
C SER A 8 4.42 7.72 7.73
N LEU A 9 5.10 8.77 8.19
CA LEU A 9 5.75 8.83 9.51
C LEU A 9 4.77 9.11 10.67
N SER A 10 3.47 9.28 10.38
CA SER A 10 2.49 9.61 11.43
C SER A 10 2.30 8.47 12.44
N GLY A 11 2.10 8.83 13.71
CA GLY A 11 1.77 7.87 14.76
C GLY A 11 0.47 7.10 14.48
N VAL A 12 -0.50 7.76 13.83
CA VAL A 12 -1.79 7.16 13.45
C VAL A 12 -1.60 5.99 12.47
N SER A 13 -0.92 6.20 11.34
CA SER A 13 -0.69 5.12 10.38
C SER A 13 0.13 3.97 10.96
N ARG A 14 1.09 4.25 11.85
CA ARG A 14 1.85 3.20 12.56
C ARG A 14 0.98 2.41 13.53
N ALA A 15 0.14 3.08 14.31
CA ALA A 15 -0.81 2.42 15.20
C ALA A 15 -1.78 1.53 14.43
N GLN A 16 -2.34 2.04 13.32
CA GLN A 16 -3.22 1.27 12.44
C GLN A 16 -2.50 0.05 11.81
N PHE A 17 -1.23 0.20 11.39
CA PHE A 17 -0.43 -0.91 10.89
C PHE A 17 -0.24 -2.01 11.94
N ASN A 18 0.08 -1.63 13.17
CA ASN A 18 0.25 -2.57 14.28
C ASN A 18 -1.08 -3.23 14.71
N HIS A 19 -2.21 -2.62 14.38
CA HIS A 19 -3.54 -3.14 14.67
C HIS A 19 -4.09 -4.07 13.57
N LEU A 20 -3.35 -4.26 12.47
CA LEU A 20 -3.80 -5.14 11.40
C LEU A 20 -3.87 -6.60 11.89
N PRO A 21 -4.96 -7.33 11.58
CA PRO A 21 -5.10 -8.72 11.97
C PRO A 21 -4.10 -9.59 11.20
N ALA A 22 -3.40 -10.48 11.90
CA ALA A 22 -2.37 -11.33 11.33
C ALA A 22 -2.90 -12.43 10.39
N ASP A 23 -4.20 -12.74 10.43
CA ASP A 23 -4.77 -13.82 9.63
C ASP A 23 -4.70 -13.52 8.13
N GLY A 24 -4.02 -14.40 7.39
CA GLY A 24 -3.74 -14.27 5.97
C GLY A 24 -2.91 -13.03 5.59
N LEU A 25 -2.28 -12.36 6.56
CA LEU A 25 -1.53 -11.12 6.36
C LEU A 25 -0.08 -11.27 6.84
N ARG A 26 0.86 -10.95 5.96
CA ARG A 26 2.27 -10.79 6.32
C ARG A 26 2.59 -9.32 6.54
N SER A 27 2.84 -8.93 7.78
CA SER A 27 3.36 -7.60 8.12
C SER A 27 4.88 -7.56 8.01
N ILE A 28 5.40 -6.57 7.28
CA ILE A 28 6.83 -6.39 7.01
C ILE A 28 7.20 -4.96 7.36
N VAL A 29 8.23 -4.79 8.20
CA VAL A 29 8.82 -3.48 8.47
C VAL A 29 10.13 -3.39 7.72
N ILE A 30 10.23 -2.43 6.80
CA ILE A 30 11.44 -2.21 6.00
C ILE A 30 12.25 -1.08 6.65
N PRO A 31 13.48 -1.34 7.10
CA PRO A 31 14.37 -0.30 7.60
C PRO A 31 14.67 0.74 6.51
N PRO A 32 14.72 2.05 6.82
CA PRO A 32 15.10 3.08 5.86
C PRO A 32 16.45 2.81 5.19
N ASP A 33 17.43 2.28 5.93
CA ASP A 33 18.76 1.95 5.38
C ASP A 33 18.69 0.91 4.25
N THR A 34 17.74 -0.02 4.32
CA THR A 34 17.50 -0.97 3.22
C THR A 34 17.03 -0.25 1.96
N LEU A 35 16.12 0.70 2.10
CA LEU A 35 15.59 1.49 0.98
C LEU A 35 16.65 2.43 0.40
N ARG A 36 17.48 3.04 1.26
CA ARG A 36 18.60 3.90 0.86
C ARG A 36 19.68 3.14 0.08
N ALA A 37 19.99 1.92 0.52
CA ALA A 37 21.03 1.09 -0.11
C ALA A 37 20.64 0.63 -1.52
N GLY A 38 19.33 0.57 -1.81
CA GLY A 38 18.81 0.37 -3.17
C GLY A 38 18.88 -1.09 -3.68
N PRO A 39 18.47 -1.33 -4.94
CA PRO A 39 18.18 -2.66 -5.46
C PRO A 39 19.32 -3.68 -5.48
N LEU A 40 20.57 -3.19 -5.50
CA LEU A 40 21.76 -4.04 -5.55
C LEU A 40 22.21 -4.49 -4.16
N ALA A 41 21.69 -3.88 -3.09
CA ALA A 41 22.06 -4.22 -1.74
C ALA A 41 21.43 -5.55 -1.32
N GLU A 42 22.21 -6.38 -0.61
CA GLU A 42 21.75 -7.69 -0.15
C GLU A 42 20.48 -7.59 0.72
N ALA A 43 20.39 -6.56 1.56
CA ALA A 43 19.21 -6.31 2.38
C ALA A 43 17.95 -6.04 1.53
N TRP A 44 18.09 -5.31 0.42
CA TRP A 44 16.99 -5.06 -0.50
C TRP A 44 16.55 -6.36 -1.17
N VAL A 45 17.50 -7.11 -1.71
CA VAL A 45 17.22 -8.39 -2.40
C VAL A 45 16.47 -9.35 -1.47
N ARG A 46 16.91 -9.46 -0.21
CA ARG A 46 16.22 -10.29 0.81
C ARG A 46 14.79 -9.82 1.08
N GLN A 47 14.57 -8.52 1.27
CA GLN A 47 13.22 -8.00 1.48
C GLN A 47 12.32 -8.22 0.26
N ASN A 48 12.86 -7.98 -0.94
CA ASN A 48 12.13 -8.18 -2.19
C ASN A 48 11.75 -9.65 -2.41
N ALA A 49 12.64 -10.58 -2.07
CA ALA A 49 12.35 -12.02 -2.10
C ALA A 49 11.25 -12.41 -1.11
N ALA A 50 11.33 -11.93 0.15
CA ALA A 50 10.32 -12.20 1.16
C ALA A 50 8.91 -11.68 0.77
N ILE A 51 8.85 -10.51 0.11
CA ILE A 51 7.61 -9.98 -0.46
C ILE A 51 7.07 -10.93 -1.55
N GLY A 52 7.93 -11.36 -2.47
CA GLY A 52 7.56 -12.27 -3.55
C GLY A 52 7.05 -13.62 -3.04
N GLU A 53 7.69 -14.18 -2.02
CA GLU A 53 7.28 -15.44 -1.35
C GLU A 53 5.91 -15.33 -0.69
N ALA A 54 5.66 -14.25 0.08
CA ALA A 54 4.37 -14.03 0.72
C ALA A 54 3.23 -13.91 -0.31
N LEU A 55 3.46 -13.16 -1.39
CA LEU A 55 2.51 -13.05 -2.49
C LEU A 55 2.34 -14.37 -3.26
N ALA A 56 3.40 -15.18 -3.36
CA ALA A 56 3.33 -16.52 -3.94
C ALA A 56 2.47 -17.47 -3.12
N ALA A 57 2.48 -17.33 -1.80
CA ALA A 57 1.62 -18.05 -0.88
C ALA A 57 0.19 -17.46 -0.78
N ALA A 58 -0.20 -16.56 -1.69
CA ALA A 58 -1.49 -15.87 -1.70
C ALA A 58 -1.82 -15.10 -0.40
N GLN A 59 -0.80 -14.72 0.38
CA GLN A 59 -0.96 -13.88 1.55
C GLN A 59 -1.16 -12.43 1.11
N ASP A 60 -1.97 -11.70 1.86
CA ASP A 60 -1.94 -10.24 1.80
C ASP A 60 -0.65 -9.75 2.47
N ILE A 61 -0.17 -8.57 2.08
CA ILE A 61 1.03 -7.99 2.67
C ILE A 61 0.75 -6.58 3.17
N ALA A 62 1.31 -6.24 4.32
CA ALA A 62 1.37 -4.89 4.81
C ALA A 62 2.83 -4.51 5.01
N ILE A 63 3.26 -3.41 4.41
CA ILE A 63 4.63 -2.92 4.46
C ILE A 63 4.66 -1.57 5.16
N LEU A 64 5.47 -1.44 6.20
CA LEU A 64 5.74 -0.19 6.91
C LEU A 64 7.18 0.24 6.68
N ILE A 65 7.39 1.51 6.33
CA ILE A 65 8.73 2.11 6.43
C ILE A 65 9.04 2.31 7.92
N GLY A 66 10.07 1.59 8.38
CA GLY A 66 10.53 1.63 9.76
C GLY A 66 11.03 3.02 10.19
N ALA A 67 11.22 3.20 11.49
CA ALA A 67 11.92 4.38 11.99
C ALA A 67 13.43 4.22 11.72
N GLY A 68 14.05 5.23 11.11
CA GLY A 68 15.51 5.30 11.02
C GLY A 68 16.11 5.77 12.33
N ALA A 69 17.40 5.50 12.56
CA ALA A 69 18.13 6.04 13.71
C ALA A 69 18.12 7.59 13.74
N HIS A 70 18.08 8.20 12.55
CA HIS A 70 17.99 9.65 12.35
C HIS A 70 16.89 9.92 11.32
N PRO A 71 15.64 10.18 11.74
CA PRO A 71 14.55 10.47 10.82
C PRO A 71 14.72 11.88 10.26
N ASP A 72 15.01 11.98 8.96
CA ASP A 72 14.98 13.24 8.22
C ASP A 72 13.63 13.37 7.50
N PRO A 73 12.78 14.34 7.87
CA PRO A 73 11.52 14.60 7.16
C PRO A 73 11.70 14.87 5.66
N ALA A 74 12.83 15.43 5.24
CA ALA A 74 13.11 15.70 3.83
C ALA A 74 13.33 14.42 3.01
N GLU A 75 13.61 13.29 3.67
CA GLU A 75 13.86 12.02 3.02
C GLU A 75 12.58 11.20 2.76
N GLY A 76 11.43 11.63 3.30
CA GLY A 76 10.16 10.90 3.19
C GLY A 76 9.82 10.53 1.74
N LEU A 77 10.00 11.47 0.81
CA LEU A 77 9.76 11.26 -0.62
C LEU A 77 10.74 10.24 -1.24
N VAL A 78 12.01 10.28 -0.86
CA VAL A 78 13.05 9.37 -1.37
C VAL A 78 12.74 7.93 -0.92
N LEU A 79 12.42 7.74 0.36
CA LEU A 79 12.05 6.44 0.90
C LEU A 79 10.74 5.92 0.29
N CYS A 80 9.75 6.80 0.06
CA CYS A 80 8.50 6.41 -0.63
C CYS A 80 8.75 5.97 -2.07
N ARG A 81 9.65 6.63 -2.81
CA ARG A 81 10.04 6.22 -4.17
C ARG A 81 10.79 4.90 -4.18
N ALA A 82 11.71 4.69 -3.25
CA ALA A 82 12.40 3.42 -3.09
C ALA A 82 11.42 2.28 -2.76
N LEU A 83 10.48 2.50 -1.84
CA LEU A 83 9.42 1.53 -1.55
C LEU A 83 8.57 1.23 -2.79
N ALA A 84 8.19 2.26 -3.55
CA ALA A 84 7.45 2.12 -4.79
C ALA A 84 8.23 1.29 -5.84
N GLN A 85 9.54 1.52 -5.97
CA GLN A 85 10.40 0.73 -6.84
C GLN A 85 10.50 -0.74 -6.39
N MET A 86 10.60 -0.99 -5.08
CA MET A 86 10.62 -2.34 -4.53
C MET A 86 9.33 -3.10 -4.81
N ILE A 87 8.17 -2.43 -4.70
CA ILE A 87 6.88 -3.11 -4.84
C ILE A 87 6.41 -3.27 -6.29
N ALA A 88 6.84 -2.39 -7.21
CA ALA A 88 6.35 -2.37 -8.58
C ALA A 88 6.42 -3.74 -9.31
N PRO A 89 7.51 -4.53 -9.21
CA PRO A 89 7.59 -5.85 -9.84
C PRO A 89 6.51 -6.85 -9.37
N HIS A 90 5.94 -6.63 -8.19
CA HIS A 90 4.97 -7.52 -7.57
C HIS A 90 3.52 -7.15 -7.85
N MET A 91 3.27 -5.96 -8.40
CA MET A 91 1.91 -5.41 -8.54
C MET A 91 1.06 -6.16 -9.58
N ALA A 92 1.67 -6.93 -10.48
CA ALA A 92 0.93 -7.84 -11.37
C ALA A 92 0.13 -8.93 -10.61
N ARG A 93 0.48 -9.20 -9.35
CA ARG A 93 -0.20 -10.19 -8.48
C ARG A 93 -1.15 -9.54 -7.47
N ALA A 94 -1.22 -8.21 -7.46
CA ALA A 94 -2.07 -7.46 -6.55
C ALA A 94 -3.53 -7.53 -7.03
N GLY A 95 -4.42 -7.92 -6.13
CA GLY A 95 -5.88 -7.76 -6.30
C GLY A 95 -6.38 -6.42 -5.77
N GLY A 96 -5.52 -5.64 -5.11
CA GLY A 96 -5.82 -4.29 -4.66
C GLY A 96 -4.65 -3.66 -3.91
N LEU A 97 -4.62 -2.34 -3.92
CA LEU A 97 -3.56 -1.53 -3.31
C LEU A 97 -4.16 -0.60 -2.25
N ILE A 98 -3.55 -0.55 -1.07
CA ILE A 98 -3.81 0.46 -0.05
C ILE A 98 -2.53 1.27 0.09
N ALA A 99 -2.60 2.59 -0.03
CA ALA A 99 -1.45 3.47 0.19
C ALA A 99 -1.78 4.58 1.19
N THR A 100 -1.02 4.65 2.28
CA THR A 100 -1.18 5.72 3.28
C THR A 100 -0.02 6.70 3.31
N GLY A 101 -0.38 7.99 3.23
CA GLY A 101 0.51 9.10 2.95
C GLY A 101 0.39 9.54 1.49
N GLY A 102 0.28 10.85 1.25
CA GLY A 102 0.14 11.38 -0.11
C GLY A 102 1.38 11.11 -0.97
N GLU A 103 2.58 11.21 -0.38
CA GLU A 103 3.84 10.90 -1.06
C GLU A 103 3.96 9.42 -1.41
N THR A 104 3.54 8.53 -0.50
CA THR A 104 3.51 7.08 -0.74
C THR A 104 2.56 6.74 -1.88
N ALA A 105 1.32 7.25 -1.82
CA ALA A 105 0.31 7.03 -2.86
C ALA A 105 0.80 7.55 -4.23
N ARG A 106 1.36 8.77 -4.28
CA ARG A 106 1.91 9.32 -5.52
C ARG A 106 3.09 8.52 -6.04
N ALA A 107 4.03 8.14 -5.18
CA ALA A 107 5.23 7.40 -5.58
C ALA A 107 4.87 6.04 -6.19
N VAL A 108 3.97 5.29 -5.55
CA VAL A 108 3.56 3.98 -6.08
C VAL A 108 2.77 4.11 -7.38
N LEU A 109 1.85 5.07 -7.50
CA LEU A 109 1.09 5.25 -8.75
C LEU A 109 1.98 5.65 -9.92
N LEU A 110 3.00 6.50 -9.69
CA LEU A 110 4.00 6.83 -10.70
C LEU A 110 4.84 5.61 -11.10
N ALA A 111 5.25 4.78 -10.13
CA ALA A 111 6.01 3.55 -10.40
C ALA A 111 5.20 2.50 -11.17
N LEU A 112 3.87 2.59 -11.12
CA LEU A 112 2.95 1.69 -11.83
C LEU A 112 2.47 2.25 -13.17
N ASP A 113 3.00 3.39 -13.61
CA ASP A 113 2.53 4.07 -14.82
C ASP A 113 1.00 4.20 -14.83
N ALA A 114 0.44 4.63 -13.70
CA ALA A 114 -0.99 4.81 -13.49
C ALA A 114 -1.38 6.28 -13.77
N PRO A 115 -1.82 6.62 -14.99
CA PRO A 115 -1.98 8.01 -15.40
C PRO A 115 -3.16 8.70 -14.71
N ALA A 116 -4.15 7.94 -14.25
CA ALA A 116 -5.33 8.45 -13.58
C ALA A 116 -5.92 7.43 -12.60
N LEU A 117 -6.70 7.95 -11.65
CA LEU A 117 -7.57 7.17 -10.79
C LEU A 117 -9.03 7.55 -11.07
N ARG A 118 -9.89 6.56 -11.31
CA ARG A 118 -11.34 6.76 -11.33
C ARG A 118 -11.88 6.52 -9.92
N LEU A 119 -12.45 7.55 -9.30
CA LEU A 119 -13.09 7.43 -8.00
C LEU A 119 -14.33 6.53 -8.11
N VAL A 120 -14.43 5.52 -7.24
CA VAL A 120 -15.58 4.59 -7.18
C VAL A 120 -16.38 4.73 -5.89
N GLY A 121 -15.81 5.38 -4.88
CA GLY A 121 -16.48 5.67 -3.62
C GLY A 121 -15.47 6.01 -2.53
N GLN A 122 -15.83 5.70 -1.30
CA GLN A 122 -14.96 5.82 -0.14
C GLN A 122 -15.24 4.67 0.82
N VAL A 123 -14.21 4.19 1.50
CA VAL A 123 -14.36 3.18 2.56
C VAL A 123 -14.95 3.85 3.80
N GLU A 124 -14.37 5.00 4.16
CA GLU A 124 -14.72 5.84 5.28
C GLU A 124 -14.55 7.31 4.87
N SER A 125 -15.01 8.25 5.69
CA SER A 125 -14.82 9.68 5.42
C SER A 125 -13.33 10.02 5.32
N GLY A 126 -12.91 10.58 4.18
CA GLY A 126 -11.50 10.90 3.91
C GLY A 126 -10.64 9.70 3.47
N VAL A 127 -11.25 8.54 3.19
CA VAL A 127 -10.56 7.32 2.73
C VAL A 127 -11.14 6.89 1.36
N PRO A 128 -10.76 7.59 0.27
CA PRO A 128 -11.29 7.31 -1.06
C PRO A 128 -10.89 5.92 -1.57
N ARG A 129 -11.85 5.28 -2.23
CA ARG A 129 -11.68 4.06 -3.03
C ARG A 129 -11.78 4.45 -4.50
N SER A 130 -10.78 4.07 -5.27
CA SER A 130 -10.67 4.31 -6.70
C SER A 130 -10.21 3.06 -7.42
N GLU A 131 -10.13 3.13 -8.74
CA GLU A 131 -9.51 2.14 -9.61
C GLU A 131 -8.54 2.84 -10.55
N ILE A 132 -7.42 2.18 -10.88
CA ILE A 132 -6.48 2.71 -11.88
C ILE A 132 -7.18 2.80 -13.24
N ALA A 133 -7.13 3.97 -13.86
CA ALA A 133 -7.72 4.24 -15.17
C ALA A 133 -6.61 4.41 -16.21
N GLY A 134 -6.34 3.33 -16.97
CA GLY A 134 -5.28 3.28 -17.98
C GLY A 134 -3.96 2.70 -17.49
N GLY A 135 -2.99 2.58 -18.39
CA GLY A 135 -1.68 1.99 -18.10
C GLY A 135 -1.70 0.47 -17.87
N PRO A 136 -0.56 -0.13 -17.49
CA PRO A 136 -0.40 -1.58 -17.36
C PRO A 136 -1.27 -2.22 -16.26
N HIS A 137 -1.72 -1.43 -15.29
CA HIS A 137 -2.48 -1.89 -14.12
C HIS A 137 -3.94 -1.39 -14.13
N ALA A 138 -4.48 -1.06 -15.31
CA ALA A 138 -5.88 -0.61 -15.45
C ALA A 138 -6.87 -1.57 -14.76
N GLY A 139 -7.82 -1.00 -14.02
CA GLY A 139 -8.82 -1.74 -13.25
C GLY A 139 -8.38 -2.17 -11.86
N LEU A 140 -7.09 -2.06 -11.50
CA LEU A 140 -6.63 -2.38 -10.14
C LEU A 140 -7.31 -1.46 -9.12
N PRO A 141 -8.02 -2.00 -8.10
CA PRO A 141 -8.58 -1.20 -7.02
C PRO A 141 -7.48 -0.56 -6.17
N VAL A 142 -7.65 0.72 -5.86
CA VAL A 142 -6.74 1.52 -5.03
C VAL A 142 -7.52 2.20 -3.92
N ILE A 143 -7.04 2.10 -2.69
CA ILE A 143 -7.50 2.92 -1.57
C ILE A 143 -6.35 3.81 -1.15
N THR A 144 -6.62 5.11 -1.04
CA THR A 144 -5.62 6.05 -0.50
C THR A 144 -6.11 6.65 0.80
N LYS A 145 -5.17 6.94 1.71
CA LYS A 145 -5.48 7.53 3.02
C LYS A 145 -4.42 8.55 3.39
N ALA A 146 -4.82 9.73 3.86
CA ALA A 146 -3.88 10.64 4.49
C ALA A 146 -3.22 9.99 5.72
N GLY A 147 -1.97 10.33 6.03
CA GLY A 147 -1.22 9.69 7.11
C GLY A 147 -1.95 9.76 8.47
N GLY A 148 -2.27 10.98 8.91
CA GLY A 148 -2.91 11.23 10.21
C GLY A 148 -4.40 10.93 10.31
N PHE A 149 -5.02 10.27 9.33
CA PHE A 149 -6.47 10.11 9.24
C PHE A 149 -6.93 8.67 9.55
N GLY A 150 -8.19 8.53 9.95
CA GLY A 150 -8.88 7.27 10.20
C GLY A 150 -8.90 6.83 11.66
N ALA A 151 -9.80 5.91 11.96
CA ALA A 151 -9.89 5.19 13.23
C ALA A 151 -8.79 4.11 13.34
N PRO A 152 -8.57 3.50 14.53
CA PRO A 152 -7.54 2.47 14.72
C PRO A 152 -7.65 1.26 13.77
N ASP A 153 -8.85 0.94 13.32
CA ASP A 153 -9.22 -0.20 12.46
C ASP A 153 -9.31 0.16 10.96
N THR A 154 -9.14 1.43 10.57
CA THR A 154 -9.33 1.88 9.17
C THR A 154 -8.51 1.05 8.16
N LEU A 155 -7.25 0.72 8.45
CA LEU A 155 -6.45 -0.11 7.52
C LEU A 155 -6.98 -1.55 7.42
N ALA A 156 -7.51 -2.11 8.50
CA ALA A 156 -8.14 -3.43 8.50
C ALA A 156 -9.44 -3.41 7.69
N HIS A 157 -10.27 -2.36 7.83
CA HIS A 157 -11.44 -2.15 6.99
C HIS A 157 -11.09 -2.02 5.51
N CYS A 158 -10.06 -1.23 5.18
CA CYS A 158 -9.59 -1.08 3.80
C CYS A 158 -9.21 -2.45 3.21
N ARG A 159 -8.48 -3.27 3.97
CA ARG A 159 -8.11 -4.63 3.56
C ARG A 159 -9.35 -5.50 3.34
N ALA A 160 -10.30 -5.48 4.28
CA ALA A 160 -11.54 -6.25 4.17
C ALA A 160 -12.35 -5.85 2.93
N VAL A 161 -12.47 -4.55 2.64
CA VAL A 161 -13.17 -4.04 1.44
C VAL A 161 -12.53 -4.53 0.15
N LEU A 162 -11.20 -4.60 0.07
CA LEU A 162 -10.51 -5.11 -1.11
C LEU A 162 -10.52 -6.64 -1.23
N ARG A 163 -10.73 -7.35 -0.11
CA ARG A 163 -10.90 -8.81 -0.08
C ARG A 163 -12.34 -9.24 -0.39
N ALA A 164 -13.32 -8.38 -0.11
CA ALA A 164 -14.70 -8.63 -0.49
C ALA A 164 -14.82 -8.60 -2.02
N ASP A 165 -15.30 -9.71 -2.59
CA ASP A 165 -15.33 -10.01 -4.02
C ASP A 165 -15.93 -8.85 -4.86
N PRO A 166 -15.24 -8.32 -5.88
CA PRO A 166 -15.78 -7.27 -6.76
C PRO A 166 -17.10 -7.67 -7.45
N ALA A 167 -17.45 -8.96 -7.51
CA ALA A 167 -18.69 -9.46 -8.09
C ALA A 167 -19.95 -9.28 -7.20
N THR A 168 -19.81 -8.87 -5.94
CA THR A 168 -20.94 -8.84 -4.97
C THR A 168 -21.42 -7.44 -4.57
N ALA A 169 -20.87 -6.36 -5.15
CA ALA A 169 -21.43 -5.04 -4.94
C ALA A 169 -22.77 -4.91 -5.71
N PRO A 170 -23.92 -4.72 -5.04
CA PRO A 170 -25.19 -4.60 -5.76
C PRO A 170 -25.14 -3.34 -6.65
N LEU A 171 -25.44 -3.54 -7.94
CA LEU A 171 -25.74 -2.46 -8.89
C LEU A 171 -26.89 -1.63 -8.31
N ARG A 172 -26.57 -0.47 -7.71
CA ARG A 172 -27.58 0.50 -7.33
C ARG A 172 -27.97 1.30 -8.58
N VAL A 173 -28.99 0.81 -9.27
CA VAL A 173 -29.77 1.61 -10.21
C VAL A 173 -30.52 2.66 -9.40
N ARG A 174 -30.30 3.95 -9.69
CA ARG A 174 -31.21 5.02 -9.26
C ARG A 174 -32.16 5.30 -10.42
N ILE A 175 -33.45 5.15 -10.13
CA ILE A 175 -34.58 5.60 -10.95
C ILE A 175 -34.61 7.13 -10.91
#